data_AF-A0A914D515-F1
#
_entry.id   AF-A0A914D515-F1
#
_cell.length_a   1.000
_cell.length_b   1.000
_cell.length_c   1.000
_cell.angle_alpha   90.00
_cell.angle_beta   90.00
_cell.angle_gamma   90.00
#
_symmetry.space_group_name_H-M   'P 1'
#
loop_
_entity.id
_entity.type
_entity.pdbx_description
1 polymer ?
#
loop_
_entity_poly.entity_id
_entity_poly.type
_entity_poly.pdbx_seq_one_letter_code
_entity_poly.pdbx_strand_id
1 'polypeptide(L)'
;MELKDAVLEFIDINSSECIKTEGFSKLPCKALIDIISRNSLDAEEIRIFEATVNWVEQNSIEESIISSIFKNIRLTLIDSKILLGMVRSTGYFSSDDILEAINEQLNNPDAIVRRDRVPQENIATLKLGAKVIEGNSHPFGIDASTILFNGETNPNEDVNHEIGKGSITIQLNRVYMLNSMGFLLWNGDDRCYSYCIEVSIDQSNWTKLGEYTDRKGWQLIRFNIQPVKFIKFVGTQNSKKDCFCLIHFECPVQERTTKAVAEQKLKSFNEAKSSTKESIAKKKSEEKACAKPHPNVESLKRALKKAWNEITLETLIKIVDNFPKRLKACMDAKGGHFE
;
A
#
# COMPACT_ATOMS: atom_id res chain seq x y z
N MET A 1 -18.60 12.00 14.66
CA MET A 1 -19.27 11.37 13.50
C MET A 1 -20.75 11.34 13.82
N GLU A 2 -21.58 11.99 12.99
CA GLU A 2 -23.03 11.99 13.19
C GLU A 2 -23.61 10.59 12.91
N LEU A 3 -24.71 10.23 13.56
CA LEU A 3 -25.33 8.90 13.42
C LEU A 3 -25.70 8.58 11.96
N LYS A 4 -26.13 9.58 11.19
CA LYS A 4 -26.46 9.43 9.76
C LYS A 4 -25.23 8.98 8.95
N ASP A 5 -24.09 9.62 9.17
CA ASP A 5 -22.86 9.30 8.44
C ASP A 5 -22.35 7.90 8.76
N ALA A 6 -22.41 7.50 10.04
CA ALA A 6 -22.02 6.16 10.47
C ALA A 6 -22.93 5.06 9.85
N VAL A 7 -24.24 5.31 9.74
CA VAL A 7 -25.18 4.38 9.11
C VAL A 7 -24.92 4.29 7.60
N LEU A 8 -24.71 5.41 6.92
CA LEU A 8 -24.41 5.41 5.48
C LEU A 8 -23.07 4.72 5.19
N GLU A 9 -22.06 4.93 6.04
CA GLU A 9 -20.79 4.21 5.98
C GLU A 9 -20.97 2.70 6.18
N PHE A 10 -21.80 2.29 7.13
CA PHE A 10 -22.13 0.88 7.31
C PHE A 10 -22.81 0.29 6.07
N ILE A 11 -23.74 1.02 5.45
CA ILE A 11 -24.42 0.58 4.22
C ILE A 11 -23.44 0.48 3.05
N ASP A 12 -22.52 1.44 2.92
CA ASP A 12 -21.51 1.46 1.85
C ASP A 12 -20.59 0.23 1.87
N ILE A 13 -20.20 -0.21 3.07
CA ILE A 13 -19.38 -1.42 3.29
C ILE A 13 -20.25 -2.68 3.15
N ASN A 14 -21.46 -2.57 3.71
CA ASN A 14 -22.55 -3.54 3.78
C ASN A 14 -23.23 -3.89 2.46
N SER A 15 -22.96 -3.17 1.37
CA SER A 15 -23.96 -2.94 0.33
C SER A 15 -24.44 -4.20 -0.38
N SER A 16 -23.57 -5.18 -0.61
CA SER A 16 -23.95 -6.45 -1.23
C SER A 16 -25.03 -7.20 -0.44
N GLU A 17 -25.03 -7.08 0.89
CA GLU A 17 -26.01 -7.70 1.77
C GLU A 17 -27.16 -6.74 2.09
N CYS A 18 -26.87 -5.48 2.41
CA CYS A 18 -27.86 -4.46 2.73
C CYS A 18 -28.91 -4.31 1.64
N ILE A 19 -28.49 -4.27 0.37
CA ILE A 19 -29.37 -4.08 -0.79
C ILE A 19 -30.35 -5.25 -0.97
N LYS A 20 -30.05 -6.45 -0.46
CA LYS A 20 -30.92 -7.63 -0.54
C LYS A 20 -31.94 -7.70 0.61
N THR A 21 -31.79 -6.87 1.64
CA THR A 21 -32.65 -6.95 2.84
C THR A 21 -34.04 -6.37 2.60
N GLU A 22 -35.04 -6.88 3.31
CA GLU A 22 -36.38 -6.31 3.33
C GLU A 22 -36.38 -4.86 3.86
N GLY A 23 -35.40 -4.50 4.68
CA GLY A 23 -35.22 -3.13 5.16
C GLY A 23 -34.93 -2.15 4.03
N PHE A 24 -34.20 -2.56 3.00
CA PHE A 24 -33.89 -1.74 1.84
C PHE A 24 -35.16 -1.38 1.03
N SER A 25 -36.02 -2.38 0.79
CA SER A 25 -37.33 -2.22 0.14
C SER A 25 -38.27 -1.22 0.82
N LYS A 26 -38.11 -1.01 2.14
CA LYS A 26 -38.95 -0.13 2.95
C LYS A 26 -38.36 1.27 3.16
N LEU A 27 -37.20 1.55 2.57
CA LEU A 27 -36.56 2.87 2.72
C LEU A 27 -37.45 3.98 2.14
N PRO A 28 -37.52 5.16 2.77
CA PRO A 28 -38.09 6.33 2.13
C PRO A 28 -37.36 6.67 0.83
N CYS A 29 -38.08 7.18 -0.19
CA CYS A 29 -37.50 7.52 -1.51
C CYS A 29 -36.23 8.38 -1.41
N LYS A 30 -36.23 9.40 -0.53
CA LYS A 30 -35.06 10.25 -0.28
C LYS A 30 -33.86 9.45 0.24
N ALA A 31 -34.08 8.49 1.14
CA ALA A 31 -33.01 7.66 1.68
C ALA A 31 -32.44 6.71 0.61
N LEU A 32 -33.29 6.17 -0.27
CA LEU A 32 -32.83 5.39 -1.43
C LEU A 32 -31.89 6.24 -2.30
N ILE A 33 -32.33 7.43 -2.72
CA ILE A 33 -31.53 8.35 -3.54
C ILE A 33 -30.22 8.73 -2.82
N ASP A 34 -30.29 9.05 -1.52
CA ASP A 34 -29.10 9.36 -0.69
C ASP A 34 -28.10 8.19 -0.67
N ILE A 35 -28.54 6.94 -0.80
CA ILE A 35 -27.68 5.75 -0.86
C ILE A 35 -27.16 5.52 -2.29
N ILE A 36 -28.06 5.44 -3.28
CA ILE A 36 -27.70 5.09 -4.67
C ILE A 36 -27.06 6.26 -5.44
N SER A 37 -26.96 7.46 -4.90
CA SER A 37 -26.17 8.53 -5.50
C SER A 37 -24.69 8.47 -5.10
N ARG A 38 -24.36 7.74 -4.03
CA ARG A 38 -23.03 7.74 -3.43
C ARG A 38 -22.00 7.09 -4.34
N ASN A 39 -20.82 7.69 -4.39
CA ASN A 39 -19.63 7.11 -5.01
C ASN A 39 -19.01 6.00 -4.16
N SER A 40 -19.36 5.93 -2.87
CA SER A 40 -18.77 5.01 -1.89
C SER A 40 -19.52 3.69 -1.72
N LEU A 41 -20.69 3.53 -2.35
CA LEU A 41 -21.52 2.33 -2.28
C LEU A 41 -20.82 1.15 -2.99
N ASP A 42 -20.22 0.20 -2.25
CA ASP A 42 -19.43 -0.91 -2.81
C ASP A 42 -20.31 -2.08 -3.28
N ALA A 43 -21.12 -1.84 -4.30
CA ALA A 43 -21.89 -2.87 -4.97
C ALA A 43 -21.66 -2.80 -6.48
N GLU A 44 -21.79 -3.95 -7.15
CA GLU A 44 -21.83 -3.95 -8.62
C GLU A 44 -23.05 -3.13 -9.07
N GLU A 45 -22.86 -2.27 -10.07
CA GLU A 45 -23.92 -1.36 -10.51
C GLU A 45 -25.18 -2.11 -10.94
N ILE A 46 -25.01 -3.30 -11.53
CA ILE A 46 -26.11 -4.18 -11.88
C ILE A 46 -26.98 -4.57 -10.67
N ARG A 47 -26.37 -4.80 -9.50
CA ARG A 47 -27.10 -5.12 -8.26
C ARG A 47 -27.83 -3.91 -7.70
N ILE A 48 -27.23 -2.73 -7.83
CA ILE A 48 -27.87 -1.46 -7.45
C ILE A 48 -29.09 -1.23 -8.35
N PHE A 49 -28.95 -1.44 -9.67
CA PHE A 49 -30.04 -1.35 -10.63
C PHE A 49 -31.18 -2.32 -10.30
N GLU A 50 -30.89 -3.63 -10.17
CA GLU A 50 -31.89 -4.66 -9.86
C GLU A 50 -32.69 -4.33 -8.59
N ALA A 51 -32.00 -3.89 -7.53
CA ALA A 51 -32.66 -3.53 -6.28
C ALA A 51 -33.46 -2.23 -6.37
N THR A 52 -33.03 -1.29 -7.21
CA THR A 52 -33.78 -0.06 -7.48
C THR A 52 -35.06 -0.37 -8.24
N VAL A 53 -35.01 -1.26 -9.25
CA VAL A 53 -36.19 -1.76 -9.96
C VAL A 53 -37.17 -2.40 -8.99
N ASN A 54 -36.69 -3.34 -8.17
CA ASN A 54 -37.52 -4.01 -7.16
C ASN A 54 -38.14 -3.02 -6.16
N TRP A 55 -37.36 -2.02 -5.71
CA TRP A 55 -37.87 -0.99 -4.81
C TRP A 55 -38.99 -0.16 -5.45
N VAL A 56 -38.84 0.24 -6.72
CA VAL A 56 -39.86 1.02 -7.45
C VAL A 56 -41.14 0.20 -7.65
N GLU A 57 -41.01 -1.07 -8.02
CA GLU A 57 -42.14 -2.00 -8.20
C GLU A 57 -42.94 -2.20 -6.90
N GLN A 58 -42.26 -2.20 -5.74
CA GLN A 58 -42.92 -2.39 -4.44
C GLN A 58 -43.57 -1.13 -3.88
N ASN A 59 -43.12 0.07 -4.28
CA ASN A 59 -43.54 1.34 -3.66
C ASN A 59 -44.50 2.18 -4.52
N SER A 60 -44.90 1.71 -5.72
CA SER A 60 -45.90 2.36 -6.60
C SER A 60 -45.67 3.88 -6.75
N ILE A 61 -44.53 4.23 -7.35
CA ILE A 61 -44.02 5.61 -7.43
C ILE A 61 -44.46 6.31 -8.71
N GLU A 62 -44.69 7.62 -8.66
CA GLU A 62 -44.99 8.44 -9.84
C GLU A 62 -43.82 8.46 -10.84
N GLU A 63 -44.13 8.44 -12.14
CA GLU A 63 -43.15 8.37 -13.24
C GLU A 63 -42.11 9.51 -13.21
N SER A 64 -42.53 10.72 -12.78
CA SER A 64 -41.66 11.88 -12.60
C SER A 64 -40.55 11.63 -11.57
N ILE A 65 -40.86 10.90 -10.50
CA ILE A 65 -39.93 10.54 -9.42
C ILE A 65 -39.07 9.36 -9.86
N ILE A 66 -39.62 8.39 -10.58
CA ILE A 66 -38.87 7.24 -11.13
C ILE A 66 -37.67 7.74 -11.95
N SER A 67 -37.88 8.71 -12.84
CA SER A 67 -36.79 9.31 -13.62
C SER A 67 -35.69 9.91 -12.72
N SER A 68 -36.07 10.58 -11.63
CA SER A 68 -35.09 11.16 -10.68
C SER A 68 -34.27 10.10 -9.94
N ILE A 69 -34.86 8.92 -9.65
CA ILE A 69 -34.18 7.80 -9.01
C ILE A 69 -33.16 7.19 -9.99
N PHE A 70 -33.60 6.82 -11.20
CA PHE A 70 -32.76 6.12 -12.17
C PHE A 70 -31.63 6.97 -12.76
N LYS A 71 -31.73 8.31 -12.72
CA LYS A 71 -30.60 9.21 -13.01
C LYS A 71 -29.37 8.99 -12.12
N ASN A 72 -29.55 8.37 -10.95
CA ASN A 72 -28.44 8.05 -10.05
C ASN A 72 -27.78 6.72 -10.39
N ILE A 73 -28.31 5.91 -11.31
CA ILE A 73 -27.70 4.67 -11.77
C ILE A 73 -26.70 4.99 -12.89
N ARG A 74 -25.49 4.46 -12.77
CA ARG A 74 -24.36 4.74 -13.67
C ARG A 74 -24.27 3.65 -14.73
N LEU A 75 -25.00 3.80 -15.83
CA LEU A 75 -25.02 2.81 -16.92
C LEU A 75 -23.62 2.41 -17.41
N THR A 76 -22.68 3.36 -17.41
CA THR A 76 -21.26 3.13 -17.76
C THR A 76 -20.58 2.06 -16.90
N LEU A 77 -21.15 1.67 -15.76
CA LEU A 77 -20.62 0.65 -14.86
C LEU A 77 -21.32 -0.72 -15.00
N ILE A 78 -22.24 -0.87 -15.95
CA ILE A 78 -22.95 -2.13 -16.25
C ILE A 78 -22.40 -2.74 -17.54
N ASP A 79 -22.19 -4.05 -17.57
CA ASP A 79 -21.73 -4.77 -18.77
C ASP A 79 -22.63 -4.48 -20.00
N SER A 80 -22.02 -4.19 -21.15
CA SER A 80 -22.74 -3.75 -22.34
C SER A 80 -23.76 -4.78 -22.86
N LYS A 81 -23.53 -6.09 -22.66
CA LYS A 81 -24.52 -7.12 -23.02
C LYS A 81 -25.73 -7.07 -22.10
N ILE A 82 -25.50 -6.81 -20.81
CA ILE A 82 -26.57 -6.64 -19.82
C ILE A 82 -27.36 -5.37 -20.09
N LEU A 83 -26.68 -4.28 -20.46
CA LEU A 83 -27.31 -3.02 -20.89
C LEU A 83 -28.28 -3.26 -22.06
N LEU A 84 -27.79 -3.90 -23.12
CA LEU A 84 -28.56 -4.15 -24.35
C LEU A 84 -29.69 -5.18 -24.18
N GLY A 85 -29.57 -6.08 -23.21
CA GLY A 85 -30.59 -7.08 -22.90
C GLY A 85 -31.50 -6.64 -21.76
N MET A 86 -31.08 -6.92 -20.53
CA MET A 86 -31.91 -6.80 -19.34
C MET A 86 -32.31 -5.34 -19.05
N VAL A 87 -31.35 -4.41 -19.01
CA VAL A 87 -31.62 -3.01 -18.64
C VAL A 87 -32.54 -2.35 -19.67
N ARG A 88 -32.25 -2.51 -20.97
CA ARG A 88 -33.10 -2.00 -22.05
C ARG A 88 -34.53 -2.52 -21.97
N SER A 89 -34.72 -3.79 -21.61
CA SER A 89 -36.06 -4.40 -21.54
C SER A 89 -36.98 -3.81 -20.45
N THR A 90 -36.40 -3.18 -19.42
CA THR A 90 -37.17 -2.55 -18.34
C THR A 90 -37.86 -1.24 -18.75
N GLY A 91 -37.35 -0.56 -19.78
CA GLY A 91 -37.90 0.72 -20.23
C GLY A 91 -37.54 1.95 -19.38
N TYR A 92 -36.76 1.80 -18.31
CA TYR A 92 -36.35 2.94 -17.46
C TYR A 92 -35.31 3.87 -18.10
N PHE A 93 -34.64 3.41 -19.16
CA PHE A 93 -33.65 4.17 -19.92
C PHE A 93 -33.99 4.14 -21.40
N SER A 94 -33.78 5.25 -22.09
CA SER A 94 -33.95 5.30 -23.53
C SER A 94 -32.85 4.49 -24.24
N SER A 95 -33.08 4.17 -25.51
CA SER A 95 -32.04 3.52 -26.32
C SER A 95 -30.82 4.43 -26.49
N ASP A 96 -31.02 5.75 -26.52
CA ASP A 96 -29.94 6.72 -26.66
C ASP A 96 -29.08 6.78 -25.40
N ASP A 97 -29.69 6.80 -24.20
CA ASP A 97 -28.95 6.76 -22.92
C ASP A 97 -28.03 5.52 -22.84
N ILE A 98 -28.53 4.37 -23.29
CA ILE A 98 -27.77 3.11 -23.28
C ILE A 98 -26.62 3.16 -24.30
N LEU A 99 -26.86 3.67 -25.51
CA LEU A 99 -25.84 3.77 -26.54
C LEU A 99 -24.76 4.79 -26.15
N GLU A 100 -25.15 5.92 -25.55
CA GLU A 100 -24.22 6.93 -25.02
C GLU A 100 -23.34 6.33 -23.93
N ALA A 101 -23.92 5.57 -23.00
CA ALA A 101 -23.16 4.88 -21.95
C ALA A 101 -22.16 3.86 -22.52
N ILE A 102 -22.54 3.07 -23.53
CA ILE A 102 -21.63 2.13 -24.19
C ILE A 102 -20.52 2.88 -24.94
N ASN A 103 -20.85 3.98 -25.62
CA ASN A 103 -19.85 4.81 -26.27
C ASN A 103 -18.86 5.41 -25.26
N GLU A 104 -19.33 5.85 -24.10
CA GLU A 104 -18.47 6.33 -23.01
C GLU A 104 -17.59 5.20 -22.44
N GLN A 105 -18.13 4.00 -22.25
CA GLN A 105 -17.35 2.82 -21.84
C GLN A 105 -16.18 2.52 -22.78
N LEU A 106 -16.41 2.65 -24.10
CA LEU A 106 -15.40 2.36 -25.12
C LEU A 106 -14.33 3.46 -25.20
N ASN A 107 -14.73 4.72 -25.03
CA ASN A 107 -13.82 5.87 -25.16
C ASN A 107 -13.11 6.22 -23.85
N ASN A 108 -13.64 5.80 -22.70
CA ASN A 108 -13.11 6.11 -21.37
C ASN A 108 -13.17 4.87 -20.44
N PRO A 109 -12.46 3.79 -20.78
CA PRO A 109 -12.44 2.56 -19.97
C PRO A 109 -11.87 2.78 -18.56
N ASP A 110 -11.17 3.89 -18.35
CA ASP A 110 -10.45 4.24 -17.13
C ASP A 110 -11.30 5.04 -16.13
N ALA A 111 -12.45 5.58 -16.55
CA ALA A 111 -13.36 6.37 -15.68
C ALA A 111 -14.20 5.51 -14.71
N ILE A 112 -14.05 4.19 -14.76
CA ILE A 112 -14.90 3.26 -14.02
C ILE A 112 -14.50 3.27 -12.54
N VAL A 113 -15.29 3.88 -11.64
CA VAL A 113 -16.33 3.25 -10.77
C VAL A 113 -16.94 4.28 -9.80
N ARG A 114 -18.15 3.99 -9.26
CA ARG A 114 -18.40 4.34 -7.85
C ARG A 114 -17.48 3.48 -7.01
N ARG A 115 -16.36 4.03 -6.55
CA ARG A 115 -15.56 3.43 -5.47
C ARG A 115 -14.53 4.40 -4.96
N ASP A 116 -14.95 5.54 -4.41
CA ASP A 116 -14.03 6.52 -3.81
C ASP A 116 -13.39 6.04 -2.47
N ARG A 117 -13.50 4.74 -2.16
CA ARG A 117 -13.04 4.17 -0.90
C ARG A 117 -11.93 3.14 -1.12
N VAL A 118 -10.87 3.34 -0.36
CA VAL A 118 -9.78 2.38 -0.23
C VAL A 118 -10.27 1.19 0.60
N PRO A 119 -10.09 -0.06 0.12
CA PRO A 119 -10.39 -1.25 0.92
C PRO A 119 -9.74 -1.20 2.29
N GLN A 120 -10.40 -1.72 3.32
CA GLN A 120 -9.80 -1.80 4.65
C GLN A 120 -8.98 -3.10 4.84
N GLU A 121 -9.34 -4.15 4.11
CA GLU A 121 -8.69 -5.46 4.17
C GLU A 121 -7.74 -5.67 2.98
N ASN A 122 -6.80 -6.61 3.13
CA ASN A 122 -5.90 -7.00 2.05
C ASN A 122 -6.68 -7.63 0.88
N ILE A 123 -6.68 -6.95 -0.26
CA ILE A 123 -7.29 -7.43 -1.51
C ILE A 123 -6.34 -8.29 -2.35
N ALA A 124 -5.03 -8.26 -2.06
CA ALA A 124 -4.03 -9.04 -2.76
C ALA A 124 -3.97 -10.46 -2.18
N THR A 125 -5.04 -11.25 -2.41
CA THR A 125 -5.15 -12.64 -1.96
C THR A 125 -5.61 -13.56 -3.09
N LEU A 126 -5.19 -14.83 -3.01
CA LEU A 126 -5.67 -15.87 -3.94
C LEU A 126 -7.20 -16.02 -3.91
N LYS A 127 -7.80 -15.92 -2.71
CA LYS A 127 -9.25 -16.02 -2.51
C LYS A 127 -10.01 -14.94 -3.28
N LEU A 128 -9.46 -13.73 -3.34
CA LEU A 128 -10.02 -12.62 -4.10
C LEU A 128 -9.56 -12.61 -5.56
N GLY A 129 -8.78 -13.58 -6.01
CA GLY A 129 -8.37 -13.73 -7.40
C GLY A 129 -7.18 -12.87 -7.82
N ALA A 130 -6.38 -12.37 -6.87
CA ALA A 130 -5.11 -11.73 -7.18
C ALA A 130 -4.09 -12.75 -7.70
N LYS A 131 -3.25 -12.34 -8.66
CA LYS A 131 -2.26 -13.19 -9.34
C LYS A 131 -0.95 -12.46 -9.56
N VAL A 132 0.15 -13.20 -9.58
CA VAL A 132 1.43 -12.73 -10.14
C VAL A 132 1.45 -13.13 -11.61
N ILE A 133 1.56 -12.15 -12.51
CA ILE A 133 1.54 -12.36 -13.97
C ILE A 133 2.93 -12.24 -14.60
N GLU A 134 3.90 -11.72 -13.85
CA GLU A 134 5.30 -11.63 -14.25
C GLU A 134 6.18 -11.79 -13.00
N GLY A 135 7.30 -12.51 -13.13
CA GLY A 135 8.20 -12.86 -12.05
C GLY A 135 8.45 -14.36 -11.98
N ASN A 136 9.66 -14.74 -11.56
CA ASN A 136 10.06 -16.12 -11.34
C ASN A 136 9.77 -16.51 -9.89
N SER A 137 9.37 -17.75 -9.65
CA SER A 137 9.24 -18.30 -8.31
C SER A 137 10.50 -19.06 -7.89
N HIS A 138 10.84 -18.92 -6.61
CA HIS A 138 11.78 -19.77 -5.91
C HIS A 138 11.09 -20.34 -4.67
N PRO A 139 11.12 -21.65 -4.42
CA PRO A 139 11.70 -22.69 -5.27
C PRO A 139 10.90 -22.90 -6.57
N PHE A 140 11.56 -23.47 -7.58
CA PHE A 140 10.92 -23.77 -8.87
C PHE A 140 9.75 -24.73 -8.71
N GLY A 141 8.70 -24.51 -9.51
CA GLY A 141 7.50 -25.36 -9.55
C GLY A 141 6.38 -24.92 -8.59
N ILE A 142 6.62 -23.93 -7.74
CA ILE A 142 5.58 -23.27 -6.94
C ILE A 142 5.05 -22.06 -7.72
N ASP A 143 3.74 -21.84 -7.68
CA ASP A 143 3.13 -20.66 -8.32
C ASP A 143 3.52 -19.38 -7.55
N ALA A 144 4.00 -18.37 -8.26
CA ALA A 144 4.46 -17.12 -7.65
C ALA A 144 3.37 -16.41 -6.81
N SER A 145 2.10 -16.54 -7.20
CA SER A 145 0.96 -15.99 -6.45
C SER A 145 0.77 -16.70 -5.10
N THR A 146 1.08 -18.00 -5.03
CA THR A 146 1.01 -18.76 -3.78
C THR A 146 2.12 -18.39 -2.80
N ILE A 147 3.25 -17.87 -3.29
CA ILE A 147 4.33 -17.35 -2.46
C ILE A 147 3.93 -15.98 -1.89
N LEU A 148 3.60 -15.01 -2.75
CA LEU A 148 3.39 -13.63 -2.27
C LEU A 148 2.13 -13.43 -1.44
N PHE A 149 1.11 -14.26 -1.62
CA PHE A 149 -0.23 -14.05 -1.05
C PHE A 149 -0.64 -15.09 0.01
N ASN A 150 0.28 -15.95 0.48
CA ASN A 150 -0.02 -16.92 1.54
C ASN A 150 -0.06 -16.30 2.95
N GLY A 151 0.41 -15.07 3.13
CA GLY A 151 0.48 -14.41 4.43
C GLY A 151 1.69 -14.83 5.29
N GLU A 152 2.52 -15.73 4.78
CA GLU A 152 3.74 -16.19 5.42
C GLU A 152 4.94 -15.31 5.04
N THR A 153 6.04 -15.47 5.75
CA THR A 153 7.30 -14.75 5.48
C THR A 153 8.47 -15.73 5.44
N ASN A 154 8.30 -16.83 4.71
CA ASN A 154 9.31 -17.88 4.58
C ASN A 154 10.50 -17.35 3.76
N PRO A 155 11.71 -17.23 4.34
CA PRO A 155 12.87 -16.70 3.62
C PRO A 155 13.41 -17.64 2.54
N ASN A 156 12.92 -18.88 2.46
CA ASN A 156 13.29 -19.83 1.41
C ASN A 156 12.34 -19.78 0.20
N GLU A 157 11.29 -18.95 0.27
CA GLU A 157 10.33 -18.76 -0.79
C GLU A 157 10.31 -17.30 -1.20
N ASP A 158 10.56 -17.02 -2.47
CA ASP A 158 10.53 -15.67 -3.00
C ASP A 158 10.06 -15.64 -4.44
N VAL A 159 9.48 -14.50 -4.82
CA VAL A 159 9.25 -14.15 -6.21
C VAL A 159 10.31 -13.14 -6.60
N ASN A 160 11.00 -13.41 -7.71
CA ASN A 160 12.13 -12.62 -8.14
C ASN A 160 12.14 -12.32 -9.63
N HIS A 161 12.92 -11.33 -10.02
CA HIS A 161 13.32 -11.12 -11.40
C HIS A 161 14.79 -10.72 -11.47
N GLU A 162 15.42 -10.98 -12.62
CA GLU A 162 16.77 -10.50 -12.89
C GLU A 162 16.74 -8.99 -13.17
N ILE A 163 17.65 -8.24 -12.54
CA ILE A 163 17.73 -6.79 -12.67
C ILE A 163 18.07 -6.43 -14.13
N GLY A 164 17.31 -5.50 -14.71
CA GLY A 164 17.47 -5.08 -16.11
C GLY A 164 16.83 -5.98 -17.17
N LYS A 165 16.22 -7.11 -16.79
CA LYS A 165 15.58 -8.06 -17.74
C LYS A 165 14.10 -8.34 -17.52
N GLY A 166 13.48 -7.76 -16.50
CA GLY A 166 12.08 -7.98 -16.22
C GLY A 166 11.59 -7.21 -15.01
N SER A 167 10.45 -7.64 -14.50
CA SER A 167 9.82 -7.07 -13.31
C SER A 167 9.01 -8.15 -12.56
N ILE A 168 8.49 -7.80 -11.39
CA ILE A 168 7.43 -8.57 -10.75
C ILE A 168 6.13 -7.79 -10.92
N THR A 169 5.17 -8.37 -11.64
CA THR A 169 3.89 -7.72 -11.93
C THR A 169 2.75 -8.50 -11.28
N ILE A 170 1.98 -7.81 -10.44
CA ILE A 170 0.81 -8.31 -9.73
C ILE A 170 -0.44 -7.79 -10.43
N GLN A 171 -1.42 -8.66 -10.64
CA GLN A 171 -2.75 -8.35 -11.14
C GLN A 171 -3.79 -8.60 -10.04
N LEU A 172 -4.62 -7.60 -9.78
CA LEU A 172 -5.82 -7.70 -8.96
C LEU A 172 -7.02 -8.17 -9.81
N ASN A 173 -8.03 -8.74 -9.18
CA ASN A 173 -9.21 -9.25 -9.90
C ASN A 173 -10.06 -8.16 -10.54
N ARG A 174 -10.02 -6.93 -10.00
CA ARG A 174 -10.72 -5.74 -10.50
C ARG A 174 -9.89 -4.50 -10.21
N VAL A 175 -10.35 -3.35 -10.69
CA VAL A 175 -9.79 -2.04 -10.33
C VAL A 175 -10.24 -1.70 -8.90
N TYR A 176 -9.30 -1.25 -8.07
CA TYR A 176 -9.55 -0.73 -6.72
C TYR A 176 -8.95 0.67 -6.58
N MET A 177 -9.60 1.54 -5.80
CA MET A 177 -8.92 2.74 -5.33
C MET A 177 -7.95 2.35 -4.21
N LEU A 178 -6.67 2.64 -4.39
CA LEU A 178 -5.61 2.26 -3.46
C LEU A 178 -4.76 3.49 -3.13
N ASN A 179 -4.16 3.48 -1.94
CA ASN A 179 -3.27 4.55 -1.48
C ASN A 179 -2.09 4.04 -0.65
N SER A 180 -2.00 2.73 -0.44
CA SER A 180 -0.95 2.12 0.35
C SER A 180 -0.74 0.66 -0.04
N MET A 181 0.47 0.17 0.21
CA MET A 181 0.82 -1.23 0.06
C MET A 181 1.94 -1.61 1.04
N GLY A 182 1.95 -2.86 1.43
CA GLY A 182 2.97 -3.47 2.28
C GLY A 182 3.64 -4.63 1.56
N PHE A 183 4.95 -4.77 1.69
CA PHE A 183 5.65 -5.93 1.15
C PHE A 183 6.94 -6.19 1.89
N LEU A 184 7.44 -7.41 1.79
CA LEU A 184 8.70 -7.83 2.39
C LEU A 184 9.73 -8.10 1.30
N LEU A 185 10.81 -7.33 1.29
CA LEU A 185 12.01 -7.65 0.53
C LEU A 185 12.70 -8.86 1.17
N TRP A 186 13.33 -9.71 0.35
CA TRP A 186 14.11 -10.82 0.89
C TRP A 186 15.16 -10.33 1.89
N ASN A 187 15.18 -10.93 3.08
CA ASN A 187 15.89 -10.40 4.26
C ASN A 187 16.72 -11.46 4.99
N GLY A 188 17.15 -12.52 4.30
CA GLY A 188 17.99 -13.57 4.89
C GLY A 188 19.45 -13.15 5.17
N ASP A 189 19.89 -11.98 4.68
CA ASP A 189 21.16 -11.37 5.02
C ASP A 189 21.07 -9.83 5.01
N ASP A 190 22.20 -9.14 5.14
CA ASP A 190 22.32 -7.68 5.23
C ASP A 190 22.21 -6.93 3.89
N ARG A 191 21.77 -7.59 2.80
CA ARG A 191 21.63 -6.93 1.50
C ARG A 191 20.56 -5.83 1.50
N CYS A 192 20.78 -4.86 0.62
CA CYS A 192 19.84 -3.78 0.33
C CYS A 192 19.45 -3.80 -1.15
N TYR A 193 18.30 -3.23 -1.44
CA TYR A 193 17.68 -3.17 -2.76
C TYR A 193 17.36 -1.72 -3.14
N SER A 194 17.44 -1.44 -4.44
CA SER A 194 16.84 -0.27 -5.07
C SER A 194 15.83 -0.71 -6.12
N TYR A 195 14.70 -0.02 -6.22
CA TYR A 195 13.59 -0.39 -7.09
C TYR A 195 12.66 0.77 -7.40
N CYS A 196 11.89 0.62 -8.48
CA CYS A 196 10.76 1.46 -8.86
C CYS A 196 9.46 0.71 -8.64
N ILE A 197 8.40 1.43 -8.23
CA ILE A 197 7.03 0.91 -8.23
C ILE A 197 6.19 1.70 -9.22
N GLU A 198 5.46 0.98 -10.06
CA GLU A 198 4.52 1.53 -11.03
C GLU A 198 3.15 0.86 -10.86
N VAL A 199 2.09 1.60 -11.15
CA VAL A 199 0.71 1.10 -11.12
C VAL A 199 0.00 1.37 -12.44
N SER A 200 -0.97 0.53 -12.77
CA SER A 200 -1.75 0.64 -13.99
C SER A 200 -3.15 0.05 -13.80
N ILE A 201 -4.07 0.43 -14.68
CA ILE A 201 -5.43 -0.12 -14.80
C ILE A 201 -5.56 -1.08 -16.00
N ASP A 202 -4.64 -0.98 -16.98
CA ASP A 202 -4.74 -1.59 -18.32
C ASP A 202 -3.46 -2.34 -18.78
N GLN A 203 -2.37 -2.32 -18.01
CA GLN A 203 -1.01 -2.80 -18.34
C GLN A 203 -0.28 -2.07 -19.48
N SER A 204 -0.89 -1.07 -20.11
CA SER A 204 -0.27 -0.31 -21.20
C SER A 204 0.18 1.05 -20.72
N ASN A 205 -0.65 1.74 -19.92
CA ASN A 205 -0.37 3.03 -19.34
C ASN A 205 0.04 2.85 -17.87
N TRP A 206 1.28 3.23 -17.55
CA TRP A 206 1.88 3.06 -16.23
C TRP A 206 2.14 4.39 -15.55
N THR A 207 1.70 4.51 -14.29
CA THR A 207 1.99 5.64 -13.41
C THR A 207 3.07 5.24 -12.41
N LYS A 208 4.24 5.90 -12.46
CA LYS A 208 5.31 5.70 -11.49
C LYS A 208 4.91 6.28 -10.13
N LEU A 209 4.85 5.44 -9.11
CA LEU A 209 4.59 5.86 -7.72
C LEU A 209 5.84 6.43 -7.04
N GLY A 210 7.02 5.91 -7.38
CA GLY A 210 8.28 6.41 -6.84
C GLY A 210 9.47 5.49 -7.09
N GLU A 211 10.65 6.02 -6.80
CA GLU A 211 11.92 5.31 -6.80
C GLU A 211 12.46 5.21 -5.38
N TYR A 212 12.95 4.04 -5.02
CA TYR A 212 13.39 3.73 -3.67
C TYR A 212 14.80 3.15 -3.72
N THR A 213 15.69 3.69 -2.91
CA THR A 213 17.10 3.28 -2.84
C THR A 213 17.47 2.82 -1.45
N ASP A 214 18.48 1.93 -1.36
CA ASP A 214 19.04 1.40 -0.11
C ASP A 214 17.97 0.90 0.89
N ARG A 215 17.06 0.06 0.41
CA ARG A 215 15.94 -0.50 1.17
C ARG A 215 16.17 -1.95 1.55
N LYS A 216 15.68 -2.35 2.72
CA LYS A 216 15.76 -3.74 3.22
C LYS A 216 14.58 -4.09 4.10
N GLY A 217 14.24 -5.37 4.18
CA GLY A 217 13.17 -5.88 5.04
C GLY A 217 11.79 -5.37 4.67
N TRP A 218 10.96 -5.10 5.67
CA TRP A 218 9.58 -4.67 5.47
C TRP A 218 9.51 -3.26 4.87
N GLN A 219 8.69 -3.12 3.85
CA GLN A 219 8.40 -1.86 3.18
C GLN A 219 6.93 -1.49 3.39
N LEU A 220 6.69 -0.20 3.60
CA LEU A 220 5.38 0.41 3.64
C LEU A 220 5.43 1.61 2.71
N ILE A 221 4.62 1.56 1.66
CA ILE A 221 4.52 2.62 0.67
C ILE A 221 3.15 3.29 0.81
N ARG A 222 3.13 4.62 0.83
CA ARG A 222 1.91 5.44 0.77
C ARG A 222 1.97 6.34 -0.45
N PHE A 223 0.84 6.51 -1.11
CA PHE A 223 0.68 7.30 -2.31
C PHE A 223 -0.71 7.93 -2.36
N ASN A 224 -0.94 8.87 -3.28
CA ASN A 224 -2.25 9.49 -3.46
C ASN A 224 -3.27 8.44 -3.91
N ILE A 225 -4.49 8.52 -3.36
CA ILE A 225 -5.61 7.64 -3.71
C ILE A 225 -5.81 7.67 -5.24
N GLN A 226 -5.72 6.52 -5.89
CA GLN A 226 -5.88 6.39 -7.35
C GLN A 226 -6.36 4.98 -7.74
N PRO A 227 -6.97 4.80 -8.92
CA PRO A 227 -7.41 3.49 -9.40
C PRO A 227 -6.22 2.62 -9.79
N VAL A 228 -6.22 1.37 -9.33
CA VAL A 228 -5.13 0.42 -9.53
C VAL A 228 -5.72 -0.98 -9.77
N LYS A 229 -5.23 -1.66 -10.81
CA LYS A 229 -5.46 -3.09 -11.07
C LYS A 229 -4.15 -3.87 -11.16
N PHE A 230 -3.10 -3.23 -11.66
CA PHE A 230 -1.79 -3.79 -11.86
C PHE A 230 -0.75 -3.03 -11.04
N ILE A 231 0.16 -3.77 -10.42
CA ILE A 231 1.23 -3.24 -9.58
C ILE A 231 2.52 -3.90 -10.02
N LYS A 232 3.49 -3.08 -10.45
CA LYS A 232 4.75 -3.54 -11.01
C LYS A 232 5.92 -3.09 -10.14
N PHE A 233 6.79 -4.03 -9.81
CA PHE A 233 8.05 -3.81 -9.13
C PHE A 233 9.20 -4.00 -10.10
N VAL A 234 9.99 -2.95 -10.31
CA VAL A 234 11.18 -3.01 -11.17
C VAL A 234 12.41 -2.80 -10.29
N GLY A 235 13.09 -3.89 -9.96
CA GLY A 235 14.39 -3.86 -9.28
C GLY A 235 15.47 -3.22 -10.14
N THR A 236 16.20 -2.26 -9.57
CA THR A 236 17.26 -1.51 -10.25
C THR A 236 18.65 -1.78 -9.66
N GLN A 237 18.73 -2.17 -8.39
CA GLN A 237 19.99 -2.55 -7.75
C GLN A 237 19.75 -3.54 -6.61
N ASN A 238 20.73 -4.40 -6.36
CA ASN A 238 20.84 -5.19 -5.14
C ASN A 238 22.33 -5.25 -4.76
N SER A 239 22.64 -5.07 -3.47
CA SER A 239 24.01 -4.92 -2.98
C SER A 239 24.84 -6.22 -2.98
N LYS A 240 24.27 -7.37 -3.35
CA LYS A 240 24.95 -8.68 -3.35
C LYS A 240 24.73 -9.54 -4.59
N LYS A 241 23.59 -9.41 -5.27
CA LYS A 241 23.20 -10.25 -6.43
C LYS A 241 22.47 -9.42 -7.46
N ASP A 242 22.42 -9.89 -8.70
CA ASP A 242 21.72 -9.21 -9.80
C ASP A 242 20.23 -9.62 -9.91
N CYS A 243 19.55 -9.79 -8.78
CA CYS A 243 18.13 -10.09 -8.73
C CYS A 243 17.39 -9.24 -7.69
N PHE A 244 16.12 -8.96 -7.95
CA PHE A 244 15.20 -8.34 -7.01
C PHE A 244 14.20 -9.38 -6.52
N CYS A 245 14.02 -9.48 -5.20
CA CYS A 245 13.26 -10.58 -4.57
C CYS A 245 12.24 -10.04 -3.56
N LEU A 246 10.99 -10.51 -3.69
CA LEU A 246 9.89 -10.28 -2.77
C LEU A 246 9.48 -11.59 -2.10
N ILE A 247 9.24 -11.55 -0.78
CA ILE A 247 8.74 -12.70 -0.02
C ILE A 247 7.23 -12.60 0.18
N HIS A 248 6.71 -11.40 0.42
CA HIS A 248 5.30 -11.17 0.77
C HIS A 248 4.80 -9.89 0.13
N PHE A 249 3.53 -9.87 -0.26
CA PHE A 249 2.84 -8.66 -0.72
C PHE A 249 1.41 -8.57 -0.15
N GLU A 250 1.02 -7.36 0.24
CA GLU A 250 -0.33 -7.02 0.67
C GLU A 250 -0.70 -5.61 0.20
N CYS A 251 -1.97 -5.43 -0.13
CA CYS A 251 -2.51 -4.15 -0.51
C CYS A 251 -4.01 -4.10 -0.19
N PRO A 252 -4.51 -3.06 0.49
CA PRO A 252 -3.76 -2.02 1.20
C PRO A 252 -2.88 -2.56 2.32
N VAL A 253 -1.99 -1.72 2.86
CA VAL A 253 -1.07 -2.15 3.94
C VAL A 253 -1.86 -2.51 5.21
N GLN A 254 -1.45 -3.58 5.88
CA GLN A 254 -2.07 -4.08 7.09
C GLN A 254 -1.33 -3.63 8.36
N GLU A 255 -1.99 -3.77 9.51
CA GLU A 255 -1.43 -3.36 10.80
C GLU A 255 -0.12 -4.10 11.12
N ARG A 256 -0.03 -5.38 10.75
CA ARG A 256 1.18 -6.21 10.92
C ARG A 256 2.40 -5.55 10.29
N THR A 257 2.30 -5.12 9.03
CA THR A 257 3.41 -4.50 8.32
C THR A 257 3.74 -3.12 8.90
N THR A 258 2.73 -2.36 9.32
CA THR A 258 2.96 -1.08 10.01
C THR A 258 3.78 -1.25 11.29
N LYS A 259 3.44 -2.26 12.12
CA LYS A 259 4.20 -2.62 13.33
C LYS A 259 5.62 -3.08 12.99
N ALA A 260 5.76 -3.98 12.03
CA ALA A 260 7.07 -4.52 11.63
C ALA A 260 8.02 -3.43 11.11
N VAL A 261 7.51 -2.48 10.31
CA VAL A 261 8.31 -1.33 9.85
C VAL A 261 8.72 -0.42 11.02
N ALA A 262 7.84 -0.20 12.00
CA ALA A 262 8.15 0.61 13.18
C ALA A 262 9.24 -0.06 14.05
N GLU A 263 9.13 -1.36 14.29
CA GLU A 263 10.11 -2.17 15.00
C GLU A 263 11.47 -2.18 14.28
N GLN A 264 11.47 -2.34 12.95
CA GLN A 264 12.68 -2.28 12.13
C GLN A 264 13.38 -0.93 12.27
N LYS A 265 12.63 0.19 12.20
CA LYS A 265 13.18 1.53 12.40
C LYS A 265 13.76 1.72 13.81
N LEU A 266 13.07 1.22 14.83
CA LEU A 266 13.53 1.30 16.22
C LEU A 266 14.83 0.50 16.41
N LYS A 267 14.92 -0.69 15.82
CA LYS A 267 16.13 -1.51 15.86
C LYS A 267 17.31 -0.79 15.22
N SER A 268 17.14 -0.26 13.99
CA SER A 268 18.18 0.50 13.31
C SER A 268 18.60 1.76 14.07
N PHE A 269 17.64 2.45 14.71
CA PHE A 269 17.95 3.59 15.58
C PHE A 269 18.82 3.19 16.79
N ASN A 270 18.49 2.07 17.44
CA ASN A 270 19.24 1.56 18.58
C ASN A 270 20.65 1.07 18.19
N GLU A 271 20.79 0.39 17.05
CA GLU A 271 22.07 -0.02 16.48
C GLU A 271 22.96 1.20 16.18
N ALA A 272 22.40 2.24 15.54
CA ALA A 272 23.10 3.50 15.29
C ALA A 272 23.53 4.18 16.61
N LYS A 273 22.67 4.18 17.63
CA LYS A 273 22.99 4.70 18.97
C LYS A 273 24.13 3.92 19.62
N SER A 274 24.15 2.59 19.49
CA SER A 274 25.21 1.73 20.01
C SER A 274 26.54 1.98 19.30
N SER A 275 26.54 1.99 17.97
CA SER A 275 27.73 2.31 17.16
C SER A 275 28.30 3.70 17.49
N THR A 276 27.42 4.68 17.70
CA THR A 276 27.81 6.04 18.12
C THR A 276 28.48 6.02 19.50
N LYS A 277 27.94 5.29 20.48
CA LYS A 277 28.56 5.13 21.81
C LYS A 277 29.96 4.52 21.70
N GLU A 278 30.12 3.49 20.86
CA GLU A 278 31.39 2.79 20.67
C GLU A 278 32.45 3.69 20.01
N SER A 279 32.07 4.45 18.98
CA SER A 279 32.95 5.43 18.33
C SER A 279 33.41 6.53 19.30
N ILE A 280 32.50 7.06 20.13
CA ILE A 280 32.82 8.04 21.18
C ILE A 280 33.77 7.44 22.23
N ALA A 281 33.53 6.20 22.65
CA ALA A 281 34.39 5.50 23.60
C ALA A 281 35.80 5.33 23.04
N LYS A 282 35.92 4.97 21.76
CA LYS A 282 37.21 4.82 21.06
C LYS A 282 37.98 6.12 21.02
N LYS A 283 37.35 7.20 20.56
CA LYS A 283 37.97 8.53 20.49
C LYS A 283 38.42 9.03 21.87
N LYS A 284 37.59 8.84 22.90
CA LYS A 284 37.93 9.24 24.28
C LYS A 284 39.05 8.40 24.87
N SER A 285 39.12 7.12 24.52
CA SER A 285 40.21 6.23 24.91
C SER A 285 41.53 6.65 24.24
N GLU A 286 41.48 6.99 22.95
CA GLU A 286 42.63 7.52 22.19
C GLU A 286 43.12 8.84 22.78
N GLU A 287 42.24 9.81 23.04
CA GLU A 287 42.58 11.09 23.68
C GLU A 287 43.28 10.89 25.04
N LYS A 288 42.74 9.98 25.88
CA LYS A 288 43.33 9.66 27.19
C LYS A 288 44.68 8.96 27.07
N ALA A 289 44.80 7.99 26.16
CA ALA A 289 46.03 7.21 26.01
C ALA A 289 47.15 8.06 25.39
N CYS A 290 46.84 8.89 24.40
CA CYS A 290 47.79 9.76 23.70
C CYS A 290 48.19 11.02 24.50
N ALA A 291 47.56 11.29 25.65
CA ALA A 291 47.92 12.41 26.53
C ALA A 291 49.32 12.25 27.19
N LYS A 292 49.95 11.07 27.10
CA LYS A 292 51.29 10.80 27.62
C LYS A 292 52.15 10.09 26.56
N PRO A 293 53.48 10.35 26.49
CA PRO A 293 54.37 9.62 25.59
C PRO A 293 54.50 8.15 26.00
N HIS A 294 54.61 7.24 25.01
CA HIS A 294 54.81 5.81 25.24
C HIS A 294 56.09 5.31 24.56
N PRO A 295 56.89 4.46 25.22
CA PRO A 295 58.18 4.01 24.70
C PRO A 295 58.07 2.95 23.59
N ASN A 296 56.95 2.24 23.48
CA ASN A 296 56.70 1.23 22.44
C ASN A 296 55.19 0.95 22.24
N VAL A 297 54.88 0.23 21.16
CA VAL A 297 53.50 -0.13 20.75
C VAL A 297 52.78 -0.96 21.82
N GLU A 298 53.47 -1.85 22.53
CA GLU A 298 52.87 -2.68 23.59
C GLU A 298 52.51 -1.87 24.85
N SER A 299 53.24 -0.79 25.14
CA SER A 299 52.87 0.18 26.16
C SER A 299 51.62 0.97 25.75
N LEU A 300 51.54 1.40 24.48
CA LEU A 300 50.38 2.12 23.95
C LEU A 300 49.12 1.25 23.94
N LYS A 301 49.20 -0.03 23.51
CA LYS A 301 48.08 -0.98 23.55
C LYS A 301 47.54 -1.18 24.96
N ARG A 302 48.43 -1.32 25.96
CA ARG A 302 48.03 -1.42 27.38
C ARG A 302 47.35 -0.14 27.87
N ALA A 303 47.87 1.02 27.50
CA ALA A 303 47.27 2.31 27.85
C ALA A 303 45.87 2.49 27.23
N LEU A 304 45.67 2.13 25.96
CA LEU A 304 44.37 2.14 25.28
C LEU A 304 43.37 1.19 25.94
N LYS A 305 43.78 -0.03 26.29
CA LYS A 305 42.91 -1.01 26.96
C LYS A 305 42.50 -0.54 28.36
N LYS A 306 43.43 0.08 29.09
CA LYS A 306 43.15 0.69 30.40
C LYS A 306 42.19 1.88 30.27
N ALA A 307 42.47 2.79 29.34
CA ALA A 307 41.63 3.97 29.11
C ALA A 307 40.21 3.59 28.68
N TRP A 308 40.05 2.54 27.87
CA TRP A 308 38.75 1.99 27.47
C TRP A 308 37.97 1.47 28.69
N ASN A 309 38.60 0.70 29.56
CA ASN A 309 37.97 0.14 30.76
C ASN A 309 37.58 1.20 31.80
N GLU A 310 38.25 2.35 31.82
CA GLU A 310 37.94 3.48 32.70
C GLU A 310 36.79 4.37 32.18
N ILE A 311 36.28 4.14 30.97
CA ILE A 311 35.12 4.89 30.44
C ILE A 311 33.83 4.29 31.01
N THR A 312 33.22 5.00 31.95
CA THR A 312 31.93 4.60 32.53
C THR A 312 30.78 4.71 31.50
N LEU A 313 29.82 3.80 31.57
CA LEU A 313 28.61 3.81 30.76
C LEU A 313 27.80 5.12 30.91
N GLU A 314 27.74 5.68 32.12
CA GLU A 314 27.02 6.92 32.42
C GLU A 314 27.59 8.13 31.65
N THR A 315 28.92 8.19 31.53
CA THR A 315 29.60 9.23 30.74
C THR A 315 29.27 9.11 29.25
N LEU A 316 29.20 7.89 28.71
CA LEU A 316 28.83 7.66 27.31
C LEU A 316 27.37 8.04 27.02
N ILE A 317 26.45 7.71 27.94
CA ILE A 317 25.03 8.07 27.84
C ILE A 317 24.87 9.60 27.79
N LYS A 318 25.49 10.34 28.72
CA LYS A 318 25.44 11.81 28.77
C LYS A 318 25.94 12.47 27.48
N ILE A 319 26.98 11.92 26.84
CA ILE A 319 27.52 12.47 25.58
C ILE A 319 26.57 12.21 24.42
N VAL A 320 26.03 10.99 24.31
CA VAL A 320 25.11 10.62 23.22
C VAL A 320 23.77 11.34 23.33
N ASP A 321 23.21 11.46 24.54
CA ASP A 321 21.93 12.14 24.73
C ASP A 321 22.04 13.67 24.56
N ASN A 322 23.24 14.25 24.72
CA ASN A 322 23.52 15.65 24.39
C ASN A 322 23.83 15.88 22.91
N PHE A 323 24.01 14.82 22.10
CA PHE A 323 24.34 14.95 20.68
C PHE A 323 23.28 15.73 19.89
N PRO A 324 21.96 15.49 20.03
CA PRO A 324 20.94 16.27 19.32
C PRO A 324 20.99 17.77 19.66
N LYS A 325 21.25 18.12 20.93
CA LYS A 325 21.39 19.51 21.36
C LYS A 325 22.63 20.18 20.75
N ARG A 326 23.76 19.46 20.70
CA ARG A 326 25.00 19.93 20.09
C ARG A 326 24.88 20.07 18.57
N LEU A 327 24.20 19.12 17.92
CA LEU A 327 23.93 19.16 16.49
C LEU A 327 23.07 20.38 16.16
N LYS A 328 21.98 20.61 16.92
CA LYS A 328 21.13 21.79 16.76
C LYS A 328 21.90 23.09 16.95
N ALA A 329 22.68 23.22 18.02
CA ALA A 329 23.52 24.41 18.24
C ALA A 329 24.57 24.62 17.12
N CYS A 330 25.09 23.55 16.53
CA CYS A 330 26.03 23.63 15.41
C CYS A 330 25.33 24.04 14.10
N MET A 331 24.12 23.54 13.85
CA MET A 331 23.28 23.94 12.72
C MET A 331 22.89 25.43 12.81
N ASP A 332 22.52 25.88 14.00
CA ASP A 332 22.17 27.28 14.28
C ASP A 332 23.39 28.21 14.12
N ALA A 333 24.60 27.75 14.49
CA ALA A 333 25.84 28.52 14.37
C ALA A 333 26.44 28.55 12.96
N LYS A 334 26.12 27.59 12.09
CA LYS A 334 26.68 27.47 10.72
C LYS A 334 25.67 27.71 9.59
N GLY A 335 24.45 28.15 9.90
CA GLY A 335 23.44 28.48 8.89
C GLY A 335 22.96 27.27 8.07
N GLY A 336 23.00 26.06 8.64
CA GLY A 336 22.40 24.87 8.02
C GLY A 336 23.18 24.15 6.91
N HIS A 337 24.42 24.56 6.57
CA HIS A 337 25.25 23.84 5.58
C HIS A 337 26.38 23.03 6.24
N PHE A 338 26.48 21.76 5.88
CA PHE A 338 27.64 20.89 6.11
C PHE A 338 28.14 20.41 4.74
N GLU A 339 29.42 20.65 4.43
CA GLU A 339 30.18 19.92 3.40
C GLU A 339 30.64 18.57 3.92
#